data_AF-A0A932UKS3-F1
#
_entry.id   AF-A0A932UKS3-F1
#
_cell.length_a   1.000
_cell.length_b   1.000
_cell.length_c   1.000
_cell.angle_alpha   90.00
_cell.angle_beta   90.00
_cell.angle_gamma   90.00
#
_symmetry.space_group_name_H-M   'P 1'
#
loop_
_entity.id
_entity.type
_entity.pdbx_description
1 polymer ?
#
loop_
_entity_poly.entity_id
_entity_poly.type
_entity_poly.pdbx_seq_one_letter_code
_entity_poly.pdbx_strand_id
1 'polypeptide(L)'
;MKRPRLNLSTLRSHHFPRARPTILTPGQLLESPDSVTLSRRTLLKLGGIAAVGASPALDALQATSLGPIDIVAGQDRVAFMLDGRERWVVDTRHFGGSPRLSLQRTDTLVRLDLVGAKLPGTELSADLTAELRPDFLGWRLSLRLAFGGFQGEAPFERWLLGEEPVRAIVSSDGPVCKLGGSSGLVLSGRAQAELFPMWSLRLSGRSIAKLFGQGPDLVADAIEIALLDALAPSLMTPTEAKRSIVALRRGDRVWAMSHVASNLNGWRLATTGRSFDTLTIETAETKSGGARRALVAEAGSAEAPLLLESSAGTGLSLPLRRVRHAIAFDPTGDQVVLLAEIGSAPVWVHGDGCSLQLADPPGRPALEVLARNGVIEKVECAPALLRVVLPLPRLVVEPGHLPAGTRIKLIPDTAATTPRGKTTQASIEPHAVAPIIVVPLSFPVSIVRPPDLLALRFHFINLVFKTGPARLERADPEKPAYIVVYFPPQHIAEEAFYEQDKPFELDGSPAEDALKQPGQVRARAAGESRLAFRVPDETGSIAYSLESLLAWTSFRPSVTATALPPPPRPGRPHPPDDDTTLPVPGAIDLTPPLLEPEAHQTAIEAP
;
A
#
# COMPACT_ATOMS: atom_id res chain seq x y z
N MET A 1 7.08 15.19 -32.10
CA MET A 1 6.08 14.38 -31.34
C MET A 1 6.50 14.33 -29.88
N LYS A 2 5.57 14.41 -28.92
CA LYS A 2 5.90 14.25 -27.49
C LYS A 2 6.33 12.81 -27.23
N ARG A 3 7.41 12.61 -26.47
CA ARG A 3 7.91 11.27 -26.10
C ARG A 3 6.88 10.55 -25.21
N PRO A 4 6.63 9.25 -25.43
CA PRO A 4 5.82 8.45 -24.52
C PRO A 4 6.43 8.49 -23.12
N ARG A 5 5.57 8.69 -22.13
CA ARG A 5 5.92 8.58 -20.71
C ARG A 5 4.93 7.66 -20.02
N LEU A 6 5.37 7.02 -18.96
CA LEU A 6 4.48 6.29 -18.07
C LEU A 6 3.54 7.26 -17.36
N ASN A 7 2.25 6.88 -17.30
CA ASN A 7 1.25 7.60 -16.55
C ASN A 7 1.35 7.23 -15.06
N LEU A 8 2.07 8.05 -14.29
CA LEU A 8 2.33 7.78 -12.87
C LEU A 8 1.04 7.79 -12.02
N SER A 9 0.02 8.56 -12.39
CA SER A 9 -1.24 8.57 -11.62
C SER A 9 -1.99 7.24 -11.79
N THR A 10 -2.02 6.68 -13.00
CA THR A 10 -2.52 5.32 -13.26
C THR A 10 -1.75 4.27 -12.45
N LEU A 11 -0.42 4.32 -12.46
CA LEU A 11 0.45 3.38 -11.73
C LEU A 11 0.28 3.44 -10.21
N ARG A 12 0.07 4.64 -9.65
CA ARG A 12 -0.14 4.82 -8.21
C ARG A 12 -1.55 4.42 -7.75
N SER A 13 -2.56 4.61 -8.59
CA SER A 13 -3.98 4.37 -8.24
C SER A 13 -4.47 2.93 -8.51
N HIS A 14 -3.62 2.05 -9.03
CA HIS A 14 -3.97 0.67 -9.42
C HIS A 14 -5.08 0.56 -10.48
N HIS A 15 -5.42 1.65 -11.18
CA HIS A 15 -6.47 1.68 -12.18
C HIS A 15 -5.92 1.38 -13.58
N PHE A 16 -5.45 0.15 -13.79
CA PHE A 16 -4.86 -0.26 -15.06
C PHE A 16 -5.88 -0.51 -16.16
N PRO A 17 -5.51 -0.31 -17.45
CA PRO A 17 -6.26 -0.93 -18.53
C PRO A 17 -6.25 -2.45 -18.31
N ARG A 18 -7.43 -3.04 -18.29
CA ARG A 18 -7.62 -4.49 -18.22
C ARG A 18 -8.57 -4.89 -19.33
N ALA A 19 -8.42 -6.10 -19.85
CA ALA A 19 -9.47 -6.70 -20.65
C ALA A 19 -10.75 -6.72 -19.80
N ARG A 20 -11.87 -6.20 -20.34
CA ARG A 20 -13.13 -6.12 -19.58
C ARG A 20 -13.56 -7.53 -19.15
N PRO A 21 -14.12 -7.70 -17.93
CA PRO A 21 -14.70 -8.97 -17.53
C PRO A 21 -15.78 -9.37 -18.52
N THR A 22 -15.75 -10.65 -18.87
CA THR A 22 -16.49 -11.20 -20.01
C THR A 22 -17.93 -11.53 -19.70
N ILE A 23 -18.22 -11.79 -18.42
CA ILE A 23 -19.57 -12.00 -17.91
C ILE A 23 -20.08 -10.64 -17.46
N LEU A 24 -21.13 -10.15 -18.12
CA LEU A 24 -21.86 -8.98 -17.68
C LEU A 24 -22.64 -9.34 -16.40
N THR A 25 -22.23 -8.78 -15.27
CA THR A 25 -22.97 -8.95 -14.01
C THR A 25 -24.32 -8.21 -14.06
N PRO A 26 -25.33 -8.61 -13.27
CA PRO A 26 -26.61 -7.89 -13.18
C PRO A 26 -26.49 -6.38 -12.90
N GLY A 27 -25.45 -5.94 -12.16
CA GLY A 27 -25.16 -4.52 -11.94
C GLY A 27 -24.63 -3.80 -13.20
N GLN A 28 -23.81 -4.48 -14.02
CA GLN A 28 -23.37 -3.97 -15.32
C GLN A 28 -24.51 -3.99 -16.37
N LEU A 29 -25.54 -4.79 -16.14
CA LEU A 29 -26.83 -4.70 -16.84
C LEU A 29 -27.69 -3.52 -16.37
N LEU A 30 -27.25 -2.69 -15.42
CA LEU A 30 -28.04 -1.55 -14.92
C LEU A 30 -27.29 -0.21 -15.04
N GLU A 31 -25.96 -0.20 -15.11
CA GLU A 31 -25.15 1.02 -15.12
C GLU A 31 -24.69 1.45 -16.53
N SER A 32 -25.52 2.22 -17.25
CA SER A 32 -25.12 3.36 -18.10
C SER A 32 -26.36 4.18 -18.48
N PRO A 33 -26.26 5.52 -18.61
CA PRO A 33 -27.40 6.42 -18.54
C PRO A 33 -28.12 6.49 -19.88
N ASP A 34 -29.18 5.71 -20.01
CA ASP A 34 -30.39 6.07 -20.75
C ASP A 34 -31.51 5.14 -20.27
N SER A 35 -32.27 5.64 -19.30
CA SER A 35 -33.45 4.95 -18.78
C SER A 35 -34.55 4.97 -19.85
N VAL A 36 -34.78 3.84 -20.52
CA VAL A 36 -36.04 3.63 -21.24
C VAL A 36 -37.00 2.90 -20.32
N THR A 37 -38.03 3.61 -19.91
CA THR A 37 -39.18 3.11 -19.16
C THR A 37 -39.89 2.04 -19.97
N LEU A 38 -40.05 0.84 -19.39
CA LEU A 38 -40.92 -0.19 -19.95
C LEU A 38 -42.36 0.35 -20.03
N SER A 39 -42.90 0.43 -21.24
CA SER A 39 -44.30 0.78 -21.48
C SER A 39 -45.22 -0.31 -20.95
N ARG A 40 -46.18 0.09 -20.10
CA ARG A 40 -47.26 -0.77 -19.54
C ARG A 40 -48.03 -1.57 -20.61
N ARG A 41 -47.96 -1.17 -21.88
CA ARG A 41 -48.64 -1.81 -23.00
C ARG A 41 -48.04 -3.17 -23.41
N THR A 42 -46.78 -3.45 -23.05
CA THR A 42 -46.12 -4.75 -23.26
C THR A 42 -46.50 -5.76 -22.16
N LEU A 43 -46.80 -5.27 -20.96
CA LEU A 43 -47.15 -6.09 -19.80
C LEU A 43 -48.56 -6.74 -19.91
N LEU A 44 -49.43 -6.20 -20.77
CA LEU A 44 -50.79 -6.71 -20.99
C LEU A 44 -50.92 -7.74 -22.12
N LYS A 45 -49.84 -8.06 -22.85
CA LYS A 45 -49.86 -9.12 -23.88
C LYS A 45 -49.47 -10.51 -23.37
N LEU A 46 -49.08 -10.63 -22.10
CA LEU A 46 -48.61 -11.87 -21.45
C LEU A 46 -49.56 -12.40 -20.36
N GLY A 47 -50.79 -11.89 -20.29
CA GLY A 47 -51.80 -12.38 -19.35
C GLY A 47 -52.67 -13.47 -19.95
N GLY A 48 -52.17 -14.71 -20.00
CA GLY A 48 -52.96 -15.85 -20.45
C GLY A 48 -52.33 -17.19 -20.10
N ILE A 49 -52.83 -17.77 -18.99
CA ILE A 49 -52.84 -19.19 -18.58
C ILE A 49 -52.17 -19.41 -17.21
N ALA A 50 -53.01 -19.89 -16.29
CA ALA A 50 -52.65 -20.36 -14.98
C ALA A 50 -52.46 -21.90 -14.97
N ALA A 51 -51.48 -22.32 -14.17
CA ALA A 51 -51.44 -23.54 -13.34
C ALA A 51 -50.80 -24.86 -13.87
N VAL A 52 -49.93 -25.37 -12.97
CA VAL A 52 -49.53 -26.76 -12.64
C VAL A 52 -48.37 -27.43 -13.40
N GLY A 53 -47.33 -27.79 -12.62
CA GLY A 53 -46.47 -28.96 -12.85
C GLY A 53 -44.97 -28.68 -12.96
N ALA A 54 -44.21 -28.99 -11.90
CA ALA A 54 -42.75 -29.00 -11.94
C ALA A 54 -42.26 -30.11 -12.88
N SER A 55 -41.70 -29.70 -14.02
CA SER A 55 -41.02 -30.56 -15.00
C SER A 55 -39.66 -29.93 -15.34
N PRO A 56 -38.56 -30.68 -15.38
CA PRO A 56 -37.25 -30.18 -15.81
C PRO A 56 -37.26 -29.62 -17.25
N ALA A 57 -38.29 -29.90 -18.05
CA ALA A 57 -38.46 -29.36 -19.39
C ALA A 57 -38.90 -27.89 -19.40
N LEU A 58 -39.40 -27.34 -18.27
CA LEU A 58 -39.82 -25.94 -18.15
C LEU A 58 -38.64 -24.99 -17.88
N ASP A 59 -37.55 -25.45 -17.28
CA ASP A 59 -36.31 -24.65 -17.15
C ASP A 59 -35.67 -24.39 -18.53
N ALA A 60 -35.88 -25.28 -19.50
CA ALA A 60 -35.49 -25.07 -20.89
C ALA A 60 -36.40 -24.06 -21.63
N LEU A 61 -37.65 -23.89 -21.18
CA LEU A 61 -38.63 -22.97 -21.78
C LEU A 61 -38.61 -21.57 -21.13
N GLN A 62 -38.04 -21.40 -19.94
CA GLN A 62 -37.76 -20.07 -19.37
C GLN A 62 -36.53 -19.37 -20.00
N ALA A 63 -35.73 -20.10 -20.79
CA ALA A 63 -34.58 -19.55 -21.52
C ALA A 63 -34.94 -18.87 -22.86
N THR A 64 -36.22 -18.83 -23.25
CA THR A 64 -36.66 -18.42 -24.60
C THR A 64 -37.53 -17.16 -24.59
N SER A 65 -36.97 -16.05 -24.13
CA SER A 65 -37.32 -14.73 -24.67
C SER A 65 -36.17 -13.75 -24.41
N LEU A 66 -35.03 -13.99 -25.05
CA LEU A 66 -34.06 -12.92 -25.30
C LEU A 66 -34.74 -11.96 -26.30
N GLY A 67 -34.73 -10.65 -26.03
CA GLY A 67 -35.46 -9.69 -26.87
C GLY A 67 -34.91 -9.59 -28.30
N PRO A 68 -35.54 -8.79 -29.17
CA PRO A 68 -35.18 -8.74 -30.59
C PRO A 68 -33.72 -8.30 -30.78
N ILE A 69 -33.02 -8.98 -31.69
CA ILE A 69 -31.71 -8.55 -32.17
C ILE A 69 -31.92 -7.47 -33.21
N ASP A 70 -31.44 -6.27 -32.91
CA ASP A 70 -31.41 -5.17 -33.88
C ASP A 70 -29.97 -4.95 -34.38
N ILE A 71 -29.84 -4.59 -35.65
CA ILE A 71 -28.55 -4.30 -36.27
C ILE A 71 -28.56 -2.85 -36.74
N VAL A 72 -27.69 -2.03 -36.16
CA VAL A 72 -27.48 -0.64 -36.54
C VAL A 72 -26.21 -0.55 -37.38
N ALA A 73 -26.36 -0.29 -38.68
CA ALA A 73 -25.26 -0.26 -39.62
C ALA A 73 -25.08 1.15 -40.22
N GLY A 74 -23.84 1.62 -40.24
CA GLY A 74 -23.35 2.78 -40.98
C GLY A 74 -22.15 2.40 -41.84
N GLN A 75 -21.53 3.38 -42.51
CA GLN A 75 -20.39 3.11 -43.41
C GLN A 75 -19.18 2.49 -42.70
N ASP A 76 -18.87 2.97 -41.49
CA ASP A 76 -17.65 2.60 -40.74
C ASP A 76 -17.95 1.82 -39.45
N ARG A 77 -19.22 1.54 -39.19
CA ARG A 77 -19.67 1.00 -37.92
C ARG A 77 -20.85 0.08 -38.08
N VAL A 78 -20.78 -1.11 -37.51
CA VAL A 78 -21.92 -2.00 -37.33
C VAL A 78 -22.03 -2.34 -35.84
N ALA A 79 -23.22 -2.17 -35.27
CA ALA A 79 -23.53 -2.51 -33.90
C ALA A 79 -24.69 -3.51 -33.85
N PHE A 80 -24.50 -4.58 -33.10
CA PHE A 80 -25.53 -5.57 -32.78
C PHE A 80 -26.08 -5.26 -31.39
N MET A 81 -27.39 -5.04 -31.36
CA MET A 81 -28.15 -4.68 -30.18
C MET A 81 -28.86 -5.91 -29.64
N LEU A 82 -28.88 -6.08 -28.32
CA LEU A 82 -29.74 -7.02 -27.62
C LEU A 82 -30.44 -6.27 -26.49
N ASP A 83 -31.77 -6.29 -26.50
CA ASP A 83 -32.63 -5.51 -25.59
C ASP A 83 -32.30 -4.00 -25.62
N GLY A 84 -32.10 -3.46 -26.83
CA GLY A 84 -31.81 -2.03 -27.04
C GLY A 84 -30.41 -1.59 -26.58
N ARG A 85 -29.51 -2.52 -26.27
CA ARG A 85 -28.13 -2.21 -25.85
C ARG A 85 -27.09 -2.78 -26.80
N GLU A 86 -26.06 -1.99 -27.08
CA GLU A 86 -24.92 -2.44 -27.89
C GLU A 86 -24.16 -3.56 -27.16
N ARG A 87 -24.14 -4.75 -27.76
CA ARG A 87 -23.45 -5.93 -27.22
C ARG A 87 -22.21 -6.30 -28.01
N TRP A 88 -22.24 -6.05 -29.32
CA TRP A 88 -21.08 -6.22 -30.18
C TRP A 88 -21.01 -5.07 -31.17
N VAL A 89 -19.88 -4.36 -31.18
CA VAL A 89 -19.63 -3.24 -32.07
C VAL A 89 -18.37 -3.52 -32.87
N VAL A 90 -18.47 -3.33 -34.19
CA VAL A 90 -17.34 -3.30 -35.11
C VAL A 90 -17.28 -1.89 -35.68
N ASP A 91 -16.31 -1.11 -35.21
CA ASP A 91 -16.08 0.27 -35.63
C ASP A 91 -14.66 0.39 -36.19
N THR A 92 -14.53 0.71 -37.48
CA THR A 92 -13.24 0.76 -38.19
C THR A 92 -12.28 1.77 -37.55
N ARG A 93 -12.81 2.77 -36.83
CA ARG A 93 -12.00 3.80 -36.15
C ARG A 93 -11.24 3.28 -34.95
N HIS A 94 -11.58 2.10 -34.42
CA HIS A 94 -10.86 1.48 -33.32
C HIS A 94 -9.73 0.55 -33.77
N PHE A 95 -9.72 0.14 -35.05
CA PHE A 95 -8.71 -0.77 -35.59
C PHE A 95 -7.53 -0.01 -36.22
N GLY A 96 -6.36 -0.64 -36.17
CA GLY A 96 -5.19 -0.23 -36.92
C GLY A 96 -5.25 -0.69 -38.38
N GLY A 97 -4.28 -0.23 -39.18
CA GLY A 97 -4.20 -0.57 -40.60
C GLY A 97 -5.19 0.22 -41.47
N SER A 98 -5.77 -0.46 -42.46
CA SER A 98 -6.71 0.12 -43.43
C SER A 98 -8.05 -0.63 -43.41
N PRO A 99 -8.76 -0.64 -42.26
CA PRO A 99 -9.96 -1.44 -42.06
C PRO A 99 -11.08 -1.01 -43.00
N ARG A 100 -11.72 -1.99 -43.63
CA ARG A 100 -12.93 -1.82 -44.44
C ARG A 100 -13.99 -2.75 -43.90
N LEU A 101 -15.18 -2.20 -43.68
CA LEU A 101 -16.33 -2.92 -43.15
C LEU A 101 -17.38 -3.07 -44.24
N SER A 102 -17.87 -4.29 -44.44
CA SER A 102 -19.04 -4.54 -45.28
C SER A 102 -20.04 -5.41 -44.57
N LEU A 103 -21.32 -5.09 -44.75
CA LEU A 103 -22.45 -5.85 -44.24
C LEU A 103 -23.34 -6.24 -45.42
N GLN A 104 -23.62 -7.54 -45.55
CA GLN A 104 -24.59 -8.09 -46.48
C GLN A 104 -25.72 -8.72 -45.67
N ARG A 105 -26.97 -8.43 -46.07
CA ARG A 105 -28.16 -8.96 -45.41
C ARG A 105 -29.13 -9.50 -46.43
N THR A 106 -29.54 -10.75 -46.24
CA THR A 106 -30.66 -11.40 -46.90
C THR A 106 -31.64 -11.90 -45.84
N ASP A 107 -32.74 -12.53 -46.26
CA ASP A 107 -33.73 -13.08 -45.33
C ASP A 107 -33.18 -14.23 -44.48
N THR A 108 -32.11 -14.91 -44.93
CA THR A 108 -31.56 -16.11 -44.29
C THR A 108 -30.09 -15.97 -43.88
N LEU A 109 -29.47 -14.83 -44.13
CA LEU A 109 -28.04 -14.60 -43.85
C LEU A 109 -27.78 -13.14 -43.52
N VAL A 110 -27.07 -12.91 -42.42
CA VAL A 110 -26.35 -11.66 -42.19
C VAL A 110 -24.86 -11.97 -42.23
N ARG A 111 -24.12 -11.35 -43.13
CA ARG A 111 -22.68 -11.51 -43.27
C ARG A 111 -21.98 -10.18 -43.02
N LEU A 112 -21.09 -10.17 -42.05
CA LEU A 112 -20.21 -9.05 -41.73
C LEU A 112 -18.78 -9.44 -42.09
N ASP A 113 -18.11 -8.62 -42.90
CA ASP A 113 -16.70 -8.77 -43.21
C ASP A 113 -15.94 -7.50 -42.77
N LEU A 114 -14.88 -7.70 -42.00
CA LEU A 114 -13.87 -6.69 -41.66
C LEU A 114 -12.54 -7.12 -42.30
N VAL A 115 -12.00 -6.29 -43.19
CA VAL A 115 -10.79 -6.61 -43.97
C VAL A 115 -9.78 -5.48 -43.91
N GLY A 116 -8.48 -5.80 -43.87
CA GLY A 116 -7.38 -4.84 -43.76
C GLY A 116 -7.21 -4.26 -42.36
N ALA A 117 -7.83 -4.87 -41.35
CA ALA A 117 -7.80 -4.42 -39.97
C ALA A 117 -6.65 -5.07 -39.20
N LYS A 118 -6.01 -4.31 -38.31
CA LYS A 118 -5.05 -4.81 -37.32
C LYS A 118 -5.49 -4.44 -35.92
N LEU A 119 -5.08 -5.24 -34.94
CA LEU A 119 -5.16 -4.81 -33.55
C LEU A 119 -4.14 -3.69 -33.30
N PRO A 120 -4.57 -2.49 -32.85
CA PRO A 120 -3.70 -1.31 -32.75
C PRO A 120 -2.38 -1.56 -32.02
N GLY A 121 -1.28 -1.15 -32.64
CA GLY A 121 0.08 -1.26 -32.08
C GLY A 121 0.69 -2.67 -32.13
N THR A 122 0.00 -3.64 -32.75
CA THR A 122 0.44 -5.04 -32.93
C THR A 122 0.59 -5.41 -34.41
N GLU A 123 1.17 -6.58 -34.68
CA GLU A 123 1.22 -7.21 -36.00
C GLU A 123 0.04 -8.16 -36.27
N LEU A 124 -0.85 -8.33 -35.29
CA LEU A 124 -1.97 -9.26 -35.40
C LEU A 124 -3.08 -8.67 -36.29
N SER A 125 -3.46 -9.44 -37.30
CA SER A 125 -4.66 -9.14 -38.10
C SER A 125 -5.91 -9.26 -37.22
N ALA A 126 -6.81 -8.30 -37.38
CA ALA A 126 -8.15 -8.29 -36.83
C ALA A 126 -9.20 -8.62 -37.91
N ASP A 127 -8.76 -9.08 -39.09
CA ASP A 127 -9.68 -9.45 -40.16
C ASP A 127 -10.61 -10.57 -39.71
N LEU A 128 -11.89 -10.35 -39.94
CA LEU A 128 -12.97 -11.17 -39.41
C LEU A 128 -14.09 -11.31 -40.45
N THR A 129 -14.59 -12.52 -40.59
CA THR A 129 -15.88 -12.80 -41.23
C THR A 129 -16.81 -13.41 -40.19
N ALA A 130 -17.97 -12.79 -40.01
CA ALA A 130 -19.07 -13.33 -39.22
C ALA A 130 -20.27 -13.61 -40.12
N GLU A 131 -20.80 -14.83 -40.06
CA GLU A 131 -22.03 -15.22 -40.73
C GLU A 131 -23.08 -15.61 -39.67
N LEU A 132 -24.22 -14.93 -39.68
CA LEU A 132 -25.37 -15.23 -38.84
C LEU A 132 -26.44 -15.89 -39.70
N ARG A 133 -26.91 -17.06 -39.28
CA ARG A 133 -28.00 -17.79 -39.93
C ARG A 133 -29.10 -18.10 -38.91
N PRO A 134 -30.38 -18.10 -39.31
CA PRO A 134 -31.45 -18.60 -38.46
C PRO A 134 -31.19 -20.05 -38.05
N ASP A 135 -31.41 -20.37 -36.77
CA ASP A 135 -31.35 -21.72 -36.21
C ASP A 135 -32.67 -22.01 -35.46
N PHE A 136 -32.87 -23.24 -34.99
CA PHE A 136 -34.11 -23.67 -34.30
C PHE A 136 -34.46 -22.79 -33.08
N LEU A 137 -33.43 -22.24 -32.41
CA LEU A 137 -33.56 -21.36 -31.24
C LEU A 137 -32.70 -20.10 -31.44
N GLY A 138 -33.16 -19.18 -32.28
CA GLY A 138 -32.52 -17.87 -32.48
C GLY A 138 -31.55 -17.84 -33.66
N TRP A 139 -30.41 -17.19 -33.49
CA TRP A 139 -29.39 -17.06 -34.53
C TRP A 139 -28.13 -17.85 -34.18
N ARG A 140 -27.54 -18.50 -35.19
CA ARG A 140 -26.25 -19.16 -35.06
C ARG A 140 -25.17 -18.32 -35.71
N LEU A 141 -24.10 -18.06 -34.96
CA LEU A 141 -22.92 -17.34 -35.41
C LEU A 141 -21.85 -18.34 -35.88
N SER A 142 -21.37 -18.17 -37.11
CA SER A 142 -20.13 -18.76 -37.60
C SER A 142 -19.08 -17.65 -37.74
N LEU A 143 -17.96 -17.79 -37.03
CA LEU A 143 -16.87 -16.81 -37.03
C LEU A 143 -15.61 -17.40 -37.64
N ARG A 144 -14.93 -16.59 -38.45
CA ARG A 144 -13.57 -16.84 -38.95
C ARG A 144 -12.70 -15.63 -38.69
N LEU A 145 -11.50 -15.83 -38.16
CA LEU A 145 -10.46 -14.81 -38.07
C LEU A 145 -9.28 -15.20 -38.96
N ALA A 146 -8.59 -14.19 -39.52
CA ALA A 146 -7.31 -14.43 -40.17
C ALA A 146 -6.24 -14.95 -39.18
N PHE A 147 -6.41 -14.67 -37.90
CA PHE A 147 -5.50 -15.12 -36.85
C PHE A 147 -5.53 -16.65 -36.67
N GLY A 148 -4.39 -17.29 -36.93
CA GLY A 148 -4.09 -18.67 -36.53
C GLY A 148 -5.04 -19.75 -37.05
N GLY A 149 -5.80 -19.46 -38.12
CA GLY A 149 -6.82 -20.36 -38.67
C GLY A 149 -8.08 -20.50 -37.81
N PHE A 150 -8.38 -19.52 -36.96
CA PHE A 150 -9.56 -19.56 -36.09
C PHE A 150 -10.84 -19.69 -36.91
N GLN A 151 -11.59 -20.75 -36.64
CA GLN A 151 -12.93 -20.97 -37.17
C GLN A 151 -13.77 -21.71 -36.12
N GLY A 152 -14.95 -21.18 -35.81
CA GLY A 152 -15.85 -21.80 -34.84
C GLY A 152 -17.27 -21.23 -34.93
N GLU A 153 -18.16 -21.82 -34.14
CA GLU A 153 -19.58 -21.44 -34.08
C GLU A 153 -20.06 -21.31 -32.64
N ALA A 154 -21.11 -20.51 -32.42
CA ALA A 154 -21.83 -20.43 -31.14
C ALA A 154 -23.28 -19.93 -31.34
N PRO A 155 -24.18 -20.17 -30.38
CA PRO A 155 -25.46 -19.46 -30.31
C PRO A 155 -25.22 -17.96 -30.16
N PHE A 156 -25.74 -17.15 -31.08
CA PHE A 156 -25.35 -15.75 -31.22
C PHE A 156 -25.75 -14.90 -30.02
N GLU A 157 -26.96 -15.10 -29.50
CA GLU A 157 -27.50 -14.34 -28.37
C GLU A 157 -26.70 -14.62 -27.08
N ARG A 158 -26.37 -15.89 -26.84
CA ARG A 158 -25.52 -16.30 -25.70
C ARG A 158 -24.10 -15.78 -25.84
N TRP A 159 -23.59 -15.74 -27.07
CA TRP A 159 -22.30 -15.13 -27.36
C TRP A 159 -22.33 -13.63 -27.08
N LEU A 160 -23.34 -12.88 -27.54
CA LEU A 160 -23.53 -11.45 -27.26
C LEU A 160 -23.61 -11.12 -25.76
N LEU A 161 -24.16 -12.03 -24.95
CA LEU A 161 -24.20 -11.91 -23.50
C LEU A 161 -22.87 -12.27 -22.81
N GLY A 162 -21.92 -12.84 -23.54
CA GLY A 162 -20.63 -13.31 -23.03
C GLY A 162 -20.70 -14.65 -22.28
N GLU A 163 -21.85 -15.34 -22.35
CA GLU A 163 -22.06 -16.63 -21.68
C GLU A 163 -21.36 -17.78 -22.39
N GLU A 164 -21.31 -17.74 -23.73
CA GLU A 164 -20.75 -18.81 -24.55
C GLU A 164 -19.81 -18.23 -25.61
N PRO A 165 -18.47 -18.37 -25.47
CA PRO A 165 -17.53 -17.90 -26.49
C PRO A 165 -17.59 -18.74 -27.75
N VAL A 166 -17.18 -18.15 -28.88
CA VAL A 166 -16.76 -18.98 -30.01
C VAL A 166 -15.40 -19.58 -29.70
N ARG A 167 -15.31 -20.90 -29.80
CA ARG A 167 -14.09 -21.66 -29.53
C ARG A 167 -13.49 -22.22 -30.81
N ALA A 168 -12.17 -22.22 -30.88
CA ALA A 168 -11.43 -22.88 -31.94
C ALA A 168 -10.08 -23.39 -31.43
N ILE A 169 -9.44 -24.26 -32.20
CA ILE A 169 -8.02 -24.56 -32.01
C ILE A 169 -7.24 -23.79 -33.06
N VAL A 170 -6.27 -23.00 -32.61
CA VAL A 170 -5.45 -22.16 -33.48
C VAL A 170 -3.99 -22.60 -33.42
N SER A 171 -3.26 -22.32 -34.50
CA SER A 171 -1.81 -22.43 -34.54
C SER A 171 -1.23 -21.09 -34.93
N SER A 172 -0.33 -20.57 -34.13
CA SER A 172 0.34 -19.30 -34.38
C SER A 172 1.85 -19.49 -34.33
N ASP A 173 2.58 -18.86 -35.23
CA ASP A 173 4.02 -18.75 -35.16
C ASP A 173 4.41 -17.37 -35.71
N GLY A 174 4.73 -16.44 -34.83
CA GLY A 174 5.07 -15.09 -35.26
C GLY A 174 5.04 -14.02 -34.18
N PRO A 175 5.49 -12.81 -34.53
CA PRO A 175 5.51 -11.68 -33.62
C PRO A 175 4.10 -11.16 -33.35
N VAL A 176 3.82 -10.85 -32.09
CA VAL A 176 2.65 -10.04 -31.69
C VAL A 176 3.03 -8.57 -31.82
N CYS A 177 4.13 -8.16 -31.19
CA CYS A 177 4.67 -6.81 -31.31
C CYS A 177 6.13 -6.76 -30.86
N LYS A 178 6.88 -5.81 -31.43
CA LYS A 178 8.17 -5.38 -30.86
C LYS A 178 7.89 -4.41 -29.72
N LEU A 179 8.55 -4.55 -28.57
CA LEU A 179 8.39 -3.61 -27.47
C LEU A 179 9.38 -2.45 -27.61
N GLY A 180 10.68 -2.76 -27.64
CA GLY A 180 11.78 -1.83 -27.89
C GLY A 180 12.71 -2.31 -29.01
N GLY A 181 13.98 -1.87 -28.98
CA GLY A 181 14.98 -2.25 -29.98
C GLY A 181 15.40 -3.73 -29.93
N SER A 182 15.37 -4.34 -28.75
CA SER A 182 15.83 -5.72 -28.49
C SER A 182 14.81 -6.58 -27.74
N SER A 183 13.60 -6.06 -27.52
CA SER A 183 12.54 -6.73 -26.75
C SER A 183 11.26 -6.87 -27.57
N GLY A 184 10.49 -7.91 -27.29
CA GLY A 184 9.28 -8.20 -28.05
C GLY A 184 8.48 -9.35 -27.47
N LEU A 185 7.29 -9.52 -28.02
CA LEU A 185 6.36 -10.59 -27.70
C LEU A 185 6.08 -11.41 -28.95
N VAL A 186 6.24 -12.73 -28.84
CA VAL A 186 5.90 -13.69 -29.90
C VAL A 186 4.89 -14.71 -29.40
N LEU A 187 4.08 -15.21 -30.33
CA LEU A 187 3.24 -16.39 -30.11
C LEU A 187 3.81 -17.57 -30.89
N SER A 188 3.72 -18.76 -30.32
CA SER A 188 4.18 -19.98 -30.95
C SER A 188 3.31 -21.17 -30.56
N GLY A 189 3.23 -22.16 -31.46
CA GLY A 189 2.57 -23.43 -31.19
C GLY A 189 1.04 -23.37 -31.29
N ARG A 190 0.41 -24.38 -30.69
CA ARG A 190 -1.03 -24.66 -30.78
C ARG A 190 -1.73 -24.28 -29.48
N ALA A 191 -2.85 -23.58 -29.59
CA ALA A 191 -3.64 -23.12 -28.45
C ALA A 191 -5.13 -23.36 -28.65
N GLN A 192 -5.86 -23.56 -27.56
CA GLN A 192 -7.30 -23.33 -27.52
C GLN A 192 -7.54 -21.82 -27.51
N ALA A 193 -8.41 -21.36 -28.40
CA ALA A 193 -8.79 -19.97 -28.54
C ALA A 193 -10.27 -19.77 -28.19
N GLU A 194 -10.57 -18.70 -27.48
CA GLU A 194 -11.93 -18.25 -27.17
C GLU A 194 -12.09 -16.78 -27.56
N LEU A 195 -13.06 -16.47 -28.42
CA LEU A 195 -13.38 -15.10 -28.84
C LEU A 195 -14.70 -14.64 -28.24
N PHE A 196 -14.68 -13.45 -27.65
CA PHE A 196 -15.84 -12.80 -27.03
C PHE A 196 -16.24 -11.50 -27.74
N PRO A 197 -17.50 -11.01 -27.58
CA PRO A 197 -18.02 -9.84 -28.30
C PRO A 197 -17.22 -8.55 -28.11
N MET A 198 -16.58 -8.38 -26.96
CA MET A 198 -15.77 -7.19 -26.66
C MET A 198 -14.39 -7.21 -27.33
N TRP A 199 -14.22 -7.99 -28.41
CA TRP A 199 -12.94 -8.20 -29.08
C TRP A 199 -11.85 -8.71 -28.14
N SER A 200 -12.22 -9.55 -27.16
CA SER A 200 -11.27 -10.27 -26.30
C SER A 200 -11.05 -11.67 -26.86
N LEU A 201 -9.79 -11.94 -27.22
CA LEU A 201 -9.29 -13.24 -27.65
C LEU A 201 -8.43 -13.83 -26.53
N ARG A 202 -8.88 -14.94 -25.96
CA ARG A 202 -8.12 -15.70 -24.97
C ARG A 202 -7.50 -16.91 -25.63
N LEU A 203 -6.21 -17.11 -25.39
CA LEU A 203 -5.48 -18.28 -25.86
C LEU A 203 -4.95 -19.04 -24.65
N SER A 204 -5.06 -20.36 -24.68
CA SER A 204 -4.54 -21.26 -23.65
C SER A 204 -3.90 -22.48 -24.28
N GLY A 205 -2.65 -22.77 -23.89
CA GLY A 205 -1.87 -23.88 -24.42
C GLY A 205 -0.45 -23.88 -23.85
N ARG A 206 0.34 -24.90 -24.15
CA ARG A 206 1.67 -25.03 -23.55
C ARG A 206 2.70 -24.12 -24.22
N SER A 207 3.34 -23.24 -23.45
CA SER A 207 4.40 -22.32 -23.87
C SER A 207 4.02 -21.42 -25.05
N ILE A 208 2.76 -21.00 -25.13
CA ILE A 208 2.21 -20.36 -26.33
C ILE A 208 2.64 -18.91 -26.53
N ALA A 209 3.12 -18.25 -25.48
CA ALA A 209 3.56 -16.86 -25.53
C ALA A 209 4.94 -16.73 -24.90
N LYS A 210 5.80 -15.91 -25.54
CA LYS A 210 7.15 -15.64 -25.06
C LYS A 210 7.49 -14.17 -25.16
N LEU A 211 7.76 -13.55 -24.02
CA LEU A 211 8.33 -12.21 -23.93
C LEU A 211 9.85 -12.31 -23.78
N PHE A 212 10.59 -11.60 -24.63
CA PHE A 212 12.06 -11.57 -24.60
C PHE A 212 12.60 -10.15 -24.43
N GLY A 213 13.88 -10.05 -24.06
CA GLY A 213 14.59 -8.77 -23.92
C GLY A 213 14.29 -8.02 -22.63
N GLN A 214 13.83 -8.71 -21.57
CA GLN A 214 13.55 -8.16 -20.23
C GLN A 214 14.30 -8.93 -19.13
N GLY A 215 15.45 -9.52 -19.50
CA GLY A 215 16.11 -10.59 -18.75
C GLY A 215 15.93 -11.93 -19.48
N PRO A 216 15.91 -13.07 -18.75
CA PRO A 216 15.51 -14.36 -19.28
C PRO A 216 14.15 -14.33 -19.98
N ASP A 217 13.96 -15.19 -20.98
CA ASP A 217 12.68 -15.30 -21.71
C ASP A 217 11.54 -15.66 -20.75
N LEU A 218 10.49 -14.84 -20.74
CA LEU A 218 9.30 -15.06 -19.92
C LEU A 218 8.26 -15.79 -20.76
N VAL A 219 8.04 -17.06 -20.42
CA VAL A 219 7.11 -17.93 -21.12
C VAL A 219 5.78 -17.99 -20.37
N ALA A 220 4.66 -17.94 -21.10
CA ALA A 220 3.32 -18.07 -20.56
C ALA A 220 2.51 -19.15 -21.30
N ASP A 221 1.62 -19.80 -20.56
CA ASP A 221 0.67 -20.79 -21.08
C ASP A 221 -0.70 -20.18 -21.42
N ALA A 222 -0.93 -18.94 -21.00
CA ALA A 222 -2.17 -18.22 -21.28
C ALA A 222 -1.88 -16.76 -21.60
N ILE A 223 -2.60 -16.25 -22.60
CA ILE A 223 -2.53 -14.87 -23.03
C ILE A 223 -3.93 -14.39 -23.42
N GLU A 224 -4.26 -13.17 -23.02
CA GLU A 224 -5.48 -12.48 -23.40
C GLU A 224 -5.10 -11.24 -24.22
N ILE A 225 -5.73 -11.09 -25.38
CA ILE A 225 -5.52 -9.97 -26.29
C ILE A 225 -6.87 -9.32 -26.48
N ALA A 226 -6.98 -8.03 -26.20
CA ALA A 226 -8.25 -7.32 -26.34
C ALA A 226 -8.10 -5.91 -26.92
N LEU A 227 -9.14 -5.46 -27.61
CA LEU A 227 -9.27 -4.07 -28.03
C LEU A 227 -9.64 -3.21 -26.81
N LEU A 228 -9.01 -2.05 -26.66
CA LEU A 228 -9.32 -1.12 -25.57
C LEU A 228 -10.27 -0.02 -26.04
N ASP A 229 -11.19 0.35 -25.16
CA ASP A 229 -12.04 1.53 -25.30
C ASP A 229 -11.19 2.81 -25.26
N ALA A 230 -11.55 3.82 -26.05
CA ALA A 230 -10.87 5.11 -26.06
C ALA A 230 -10.86 5.79 -24.68
N LEU A 231 -11.90 5.55 -23.85
CA LEU A 231 -12.03 6.08 -22.50
C LEU A 231 -11.38 5.19 -21.42
N ALA A 232 -10.88 4.00 -21.79
CA ALA A 232 -10.19 3.15 -20.83
C ALA A 232 -8.95 3.84 -20.25
N PRO A 233 -8.57 3.56 -18.98
CA PRO A 233 -7.32 4.04 -18.42
C PRO A 233 -6.11 3.73 -19.31
N SER A 234 -5.03 4.48 -19.14
CA SER A 234 -3.81 4.36 -19.95
C SER A 234 -2.59 4.28 -19.05
N LEU A 235 -1.70 3.35 -19.34
CA LEU A 235 -0.33 3.28 -18.83
C LEU A 235 0.56 4.38 -19.41
N MET A 236 0.14 5.01 -20.52
CA MET A 236 0.95 5.96 -21.28
C MET A 236 0.37 7.38 -21.25
N THR A 237 1.26 8.36 -21.35
CA THR A 237 0.92 9.77 -21.59
C THR A 237 1.82 10.33 -22.71
N PRO A 238 1.25 10.95 -23.76
CA PRO A 238 -0.19 11.10 -24.01
C PRO A 238 -0.85 9.77 -24.43
N THR A 239 -2.14 9.65 -24.14
CA THR A 239 -2.98 8.50 -24.52
C THR A 239 -3.37 8.58 -25.98
N GLU A 240 -3.22 7.50 -26.73
CA GLU A 240 -3.71 7.38 -28.10
C GLU A 240 -5.12 6.79 -28.12
N ALA A 241 -5.91 7.09 -29.15
CA ALA A 241 -7.29 6.61 -29.24
C ALA A 241 -7.37 5.12 -29.62
N LYS A 242 -6.52 4.68 -30.57
CA LYS A 242 -6.48 3.30 -31.07
C LYS A 242 -5.51 2.47 -30.22
N ARG A 243 -6.04 1.57 -29.40
CA ARG A 243 -5.25 0.81 -28.42
C ARG A 243 -5.71 -0.63 -28.28
N SER A 244 -4.78 -1.50 -27.95
CA SER A 244 -5.01 -2.88 -27.54
C SER A 244 -4.30 -3.15 -26.22
N ILE A 245 -4.75 -4.20 -25.53
CA ILE A 245 -4.10 -4.73 -24.34
C ILE A 245 -3.72 -6.17 -24.60
N VAL A 246 -2.54 -6.56 -24.12
CA VAL A 246 -2.07 -7.93 -24.14
C VAL A 246 -1.66 -8.32 -22.73
N ALA A 247 -2.37 -9.27 -22.12
CA ALA A 247 -2.13 -9.73 -20.76
C ALA A 247 -1.60 -11.16 -20.78
N LEU A 248 -0.45 -11.38 -20.14
CA LEU A 248 0.13 -12.70 -19.91
C LEU A 248 -0.01 -13.06 -18.44
N ARG A 249 -0.30 -14.32 -18.17
CA ARG A 249 -0.30 -14.86 -16.80
C ARG A 249 0.79 -15.89 -16.65
N ARG A 250 1.53 -15.82 -15.54
CA ARG A 250 2.61 -16.76 -15.23
C ARG A 250 2.11 -18.19 -15.08
N GLY A 251 0.96 -18.37 -14.41
CA GLY A 251 0.52 -19.70 -13.95
C GLY A 251 1.57 -20.31 -13.03
N ASP A 252 1.92 -21.57 -13.26
CA ASP A 252 2.93 -22.30 -12.46
C ASP A 252 4.37 -22.05 -12.90
N ARG A 253 4.60 -21.25 -13.95
CA ARG A 253 5.93 -20.92 -14.48
C ARG A 253 6.75 -20.11 -13.49
N VAL A 254 8.07 -20.02 -13.63
CA VAL A 254 8.89 -19.05 -12.88
C VAL A 254 9.26 -17.92 -13.81
N TRP A 255 8.99 -16.68 -13.39
CA TRP A 255 9.40 -15.48 -14.12
C TRP A 255 10.49 -14.76 -13.33
N ALA A 256 11.67 -14.64 -13.96
CA ALA A 256 12.77 -13.83 -13.47
C ALA A 256 12.90 -12.62 -14.40
N MET A 257 12.42 -11.46 -13.95
CA MET A 257 12.58 -10.21 -14.69
C MET A 257 13.74 -9.41 -14.12
N SER A 258 14.50 -8.76 -15.00
CA SER A 258 15.47 -7.76 -14.57
C SER A 258 14.74 -6.53 -14.04
N HIS A 259 15.12 -6.08 -12.84
CA HIS A 259 14.62 -4.84 -12.26
C HIS A 259 15.60 -3.70 -12.53
N VAL A 260 15.10 -2.46 -12.54
CA VAL A 260 15.88 -1.32 -13.03
C VAL A 260 17.10 -0.93 -12.20
N ALA A 261 17.22 -1.41 -10.96
CA ALA A 261 18.32 -1.04 -10.09
C ALA A 261 18.71 -2.18 -9.16
N SER A 262 19.97 -2.62 -9.27
CA SER A 262 20.62 -3.50 -8.30
C SER A 262 21.20 -2.73 -7.10
N ASN A 263 21.44 -1.42 -7.24
CA ASN A 263 21.93 -0.54 -6.18
C ASN A 263 21.14 0.77 -6.14
N LEU A 264 20.60 1.09 -4.97
CA LEU A 264 19.76 2.24 -4.64
C LEU A 264 20.40 3.03 -3.49
N ASN A 265 21.57 3.63 -3.72
CA ASN A 265 22.29 4.44 -2.73
C ASN A 265 22.53 3.72 -1.39
N GLY A 266 23.19 2.56 -1.42
CA GLY A 266 23.45 1.78 -0.21
C GLY A 266 22.31 0.83 0.19
N TRP A 267 21.36 0.62 -0.72
CA TRP A 267 20.29 -0.35 -0.62
C TRP A 267 20.24 -1.21 -1.88
N ARG A 268 19.74 -2.43 -1.75
CA ARG A 268 19.54 -3.35 -2.88
C ARG A 268 18.14 -3.94 -2.83
N LEU A 269 17.62 -4.28 -4.01
CA LEU A 269 16.39 -5.05 -4.15
C LEU A 269 16.76 -6.52 -4.34
N ALA A 270 16.32 -7.36 -3.43
CA ALA A 270 16.44 -8.82 -3.53
C ALA A 270 15.08 -9.42 -3.91
N THR A 271 15.09 -10.42 -4.80
CA THR A 271 13.89 -11.17 -5.21
C THR A 271 13.74 -12.43 -4.36
N THR A 272 12.51 -12.78 -4.00
CA THR A 272 12.21 -13.98 -3.19
C THR A 272 11.88 -15.21 -4.04
N GLY A 273 12.02 -15.13 -5.38
CA GLY A 273 11.90 -16.26 -6.33
C GLY A 273 10.64 -16.26 -7.20
N ARG A 274 9.62 -15.46 -6.88
CA ARG A 274 8.39 -15.26 -7.69
C ARG A 274 8.01 -13.78 -7.75
N SER A 275 8.74 -13.01 -8.56
CA SER A 275 8.64 -11.55 -8.50
C SER A 275 7.31 -11.00 -9.05
N PHE A 276 6.69 -11.65 -10.04
CA PHE A 276 5.48 -11.18 -10.72
C PHE A 276 4.58 -12.32 -11.19
N ASP A 277 3.27 -12.07 -11.27
CA ASP A 277 2.25 -13.05 -11.66
C ASP A 277 1.55 -12.68 -12.97
N THR A 278 1.44 -11.38 -13.27
CA THR A 278 0.78 -10.86 -14.47
C THR A 278 1.68 -9.85 -15.17
N LEU A 279 1.73 -9.92 -16.50
CA LEU A 279 2.29 -8.89 -17.36
C LEU A 279 1.17 -8.32 -18.21
N THR A 280 1.05 -7.01 -18.24
CA THR A 280 0.06 -6.29 -19.04
C THR A 280 0.79 -5.33 -19.96
N ILE A 281 0.60 -5.49 -21.26
CA ILE A 281 1.21 -4.67 -22.31
C ILE A 281 0.11 -3.87 -22.99
N GLU A 282 0.15 -2.56 -22.83
CA GLU A 282 -0.68 -1.65 -23.62
C GLU A 282 0.05 -1.32 -24.91
N THR A 283 -0.60 -1.58 -26.05
CA THR A 283 -0.09 -1.24 -27.37
C THR A 283 -1.00 -0.19 -28.00
N ALA A 284 -0.42 0.80 -28.64
CA ALA A 284 -1.13 1.92 -29.21
C ALA A 284 -0.63 2.22 -30.62
N GLU A 285 -1.54 2.64 -31.50
CA GLU A 285 -1.19 3.20 -32.80
C GLU A 285 -1.27 4.72 -32.75
N THR A 286 -0.19 5.38 -33.14
CA THR A 286 -0.09 6.83 -33.21
C THR A 286 -0.71 7.37 -34.49
N LYS A 287 -1.08 8.65 -34.49
CA LYS A 287 -1.61 9.33 -35.70
C LYS A 287 -0.70 9.28 -36.92
N SER A 288 0.60 9.08 -36.75
CA SER A 288 1.56 8.95 -37.86
C SER A 288 1.78 7.51 -38.32
N GLY A 289 0.97 6.55 -37.84
CA GLY A 289 1.10 5.12 -38.16
C GLY A 289 2.22 4.38 -37.41
N GLY A 290 2.96 5.08 -36.54
CA GLY A 290 3.92 4.45 -35.63
C GLY A 290 3.21 3.81 -34.42
N ALA A 291 3.94 3.07 -33.59
CA ALA A 291 3.39 2.42 -32.40
C ALA A 291 4.03 2.92 -31.11
N ARG A 292 3.25 2.91 -30.02
CA ARG A 292 3.72 3.16 -28.65
C ARG A 292 3.29 2.03 -27.75
N ARG A 293 4.16 1.68 -26.81
CA ARG A 293 4.00 0.48 -25.99
C ARG A 293 4.46 0.75 -24.58
N ALA A 294 3.69 0.25 -23.63
CA ALA A 294 4.09 0.20 -22.24
C ALA A 294 3.77 -1.18 -21.68
N LEU A 295 4.64 -1.68 -20.82
CA LEU A 295 4.48 -2.91 -20.07
C LEU A 295 4.35 -2.56 -18.59
N VAL A 296 3.47 -3.26 -17.86
CA VAL A 296 3.48 -3.30 -16.40
C VAL A 296 3.47 -4.76 -15.96
N ALA A 297 4.34 -5.06 -15.00
CA ALA A 297 4.37 -6.33 -14.31
C ALA A 297 3.87 -6.16 -12.88
N GLU A 298 2.94 -7.02 -12.48
CA GLU A 298 2.27 -6.98 -11.19
C GLU A 298 2.50 -8.29 -10.44
N ALA A 299 2.83 -8.18 -9.15
CA ALA A 299 2.78 -9.30 -8.22
C ALA A 299 1.36 -9.41 -7.63
N GLY A 300 0.72 -10.56 -7.83
CA GLY A 300 -0.64 -10.85 -7.35
C GLY A 300 -0.67 -11.61 -6.02
N SER A 301 0.47 -12.14 -5.55
CA SER A 301 0.51 -12.92 -4.31
C SER A 301 0.46 -12.08 -3.02
N ALA A 302 0.00 -12.71 -1.93
CA ALA A 302 0.10 -12.17 -0.58
C ALA A 302 1.52 -12.26 0.00
N GLU A 303 2.50 -12.80 -0.72
CA GLU A 303 3.91 -12.85 -0.30
C GLU A 303 4.62 -11.56 -0.73
N ALA A 304 5.76 -11.25 -0.11
CA ALA A 304 6.59 -10.11 -0.50
C ALA A 304 7.51 -10.56 -1.65
N PRO A 305 7.23 -10.20 -2.92
CA PRO A 305 8.08 -10.57 -4.06
C PRO A 305 9.48 -9.94 -4.00
N LEU A 306 9.62 -8.83 -3.28
CA LEU A 306 10.86 -8.08 -3.13
C LEU A 306 11.18 -7.82 -1.64
N LEU A 307 12.46 -7.84 -1.32
CA LEU A 307 13.02 -7.30 -0.08
C LEU A 307 13.90 -6.11 -0.43
N LEU A 308 13.71 -5.00 0.28
CA LEU A 308 14.63 -3.87 0.23
C LEU A 308 15.62 -4.01 1.39
N GLU A 309 16.86 -4.34 1.05
CA GLU A 309 17.91 -4.65 2.02
C GLU A 309 18.98 -3.58 2.03
N SER A 310 19.41 -3.19 3.21
CA SER A 310 20.54 -2.27 3.34
C SER A 310 21.84 -2.99 2.96
N SER A 311 22.57 -2.44 2.00
CA SER A 311 23.90 -2.95 1.63
C SER A 311 25.01 -2.42 2.53
N ALA A 312 24.70 -1.50 3.44
CA ALA A 312 25.64 -0.79 4.30
C ALA A 312 25.75 -1.39 5.72
N GLY A 313 25.35 -2.65 5.92
CA GLY A 313 25.59 -3.38 7.17
C GLY A 313 24.57 -3.16 8.29
N THR A 314 23.53 -2.33 8.08
CA THR A 314 22.51 -2.05 9.12
C THR A 314 21.68 -3.27 9.53
N GLY A 315 21.65 -4.29 8.67
CA GLY A 315 20.78 -5.46 8.81
C GLY A 315 19.30 -5.20 8.50
N LEU A 316 18.91 -3.95 8.20
CA LEU A 316 17.53 -3.62 7.87
C LEU A 316 17.10 -4.29 6.57
N SER A 317 15.98 -5.02 6.65
CA SER A 317 15.29 -5.62 5.51
C SER A 317 13.81 -5.27 5.58
N LEU A 318 13.32 -4.59 4.53
CA LEU A 318 11.92 -4.18 4.41
C LEU A 318 11.22 -5.06 3.37
N PRO A 319 10.23 -5.89 3.76
CA PRO A 319 9.43 -6.62 2.80
C PRO A 319 8.53 -5.69 2.00
N LEU A 320 8.58 -5.86 0.67
CA LEU A 320 7.85 -5.06 -0.30
C LEU A 320 6.82 -5.94 -1.02
N ARG A 321 5.58 -5.47 -1.02
CA ARG A 321 4.37 -6.09 -1.56
C ARG A 321 3.75 -5.22 -2.65
N ARG A 322 2.76 -5.80 -3.34
CA ARG A 322 2.01 -5.15 -4.45
C ARG A 322 2.97 -4.47 -5.44
N VAL A 323 4.10 -5.12 -5.73
CA VAL A 323 5.17 -4.55 -6.54
C VAL A 323 4.68 -4.37 -7.98
N ARG A 324 4.99 -3.21 -8.54
CA ARG A 324 4.67 -2.83 -9.91
C ARG A 324 5.93 -2.37 -10.62
N HIS A 325 6.33 -3.09 -11.64
CA HIS A 325 7.45 -2.73 -12.50
C HIS A 325 6.92 -2.38 -13.88
N ALA A 326 6.96 -1.10 -14.23
CA ALA A 326 6.42 -0.57 -15.47
C ALA A 326 7.51 0.01 -16.37
N ILE A 327 7.36 -0.15 -17.68
CA ILE A 327 8.29 0.29 -18.70
C ILE A 327 7.51 0.94 -19.82
N ALA A 328 7.82 2.17 -20.18
CA ALA A 328 7.42 2.77 -21.44
C ALA A 328 8.60 2.68 -22.41
N PHE A 329 8.38 2.01 -23.53
CA PHE A 329 9.41 1.79 -24.54
C PHE A 329 9.54 2.98 -25.47
N ASP A 330 10.76 3.47 -25.67
CA ASP A 330 11.06 4.57 -26.59
C ASP A 330 12.39 4.35 -27.30
N PRO A 331 12.51 4.65 -28.62
CA PRO A 331 13.77 4.48 -29.35
C PRO A 331 14.94 5.33 -28.81
N THR A 332 14.66 6.45 -28.16
CA THR A 332 15.66 7.31 -27.48
C THR A 332 15.95 6.85 -26.05
N GLY A 333 15.22 5.83 -25.62
CA GLY A 333 15.49 4.98 -24.48
C GLY A 333 14.35 4.96 -23.44
N ASP A 334 14.26 3.81 -22.78
CA ASP A 334 13.10 3.43 -22.00
C ASP A 334 12.98 4.21 -20.70
N GLN A 335 11.73 4.54 -20.34
CA GLN A 335 11.39 5.02 -19.01
C GLN A 335 10.89 3.84 -18.18
N VAL A 336 11.46 3.65 -17.00
CA VAL A 336 11.11 2.55 -16.09
C VAL A 336 10.70 3.11 -14.74
N VAL A 337 9.63 2.54 -14.18
CA VAL A 337 9.11 2.89 -12.86
C VAL A 337 8.95 1.61 -12.04
N LEU A 338 9.48 1.61 -10.82
CA LEU A 338 9.20 0.58 -9.82
C LEU A 338 8.45 1.21 -8.65
N LEU A 339 7.24 0.72 -8.38
CA LEU A 339 6.46 1.08 -7.19
C LEU A 339 6.29 -0.14 -6.30
N ALA A 340 6.40 0.06 -4.98
CA ALA A 340 6.09 -0.98 -4.02
C ALA A 340 5.49 -0.43 -2.73
N GLU A 341 4.70 -1.28 -2.09
CA GLU A 341 3.97 -1.01 -0.84
C GLU A 341 4.47 -1.97 0.24
N ILE A 342 4.24 -1.69 1.52
CA ILE A 342 4.53 -2.61 2.62
C ILE A 342 3.37 -3.60 2.79
N GLY A 343 2.14 -3.16 2.58
CA GLY A 343 0.92 -3.94 2.76
C GLY A 343 -0.05 -3.30 3.76
N SER A 344 -1.23 -3.91 3.91
CA SER A 344 -2.29 -3.41 4.79
C SER A 344 -1.95 -3.50 6.29
N ALA A 345 -1.07 -4.42 6.67
CA ALA A 345 -0.61 -4.58 8.04
C ALA A 345 0.80 -3.95 8.21
N PRO A 346 1.03 -3.16 9.27
CA PRO A 346 2.36 -2.69 9.62
C PRO A 346 3.33 -3.85 9.86
N VAL A 347 4.61 -3.63 9.53
CA VAL A 347 5.68 -4.61 9.70
C VAL A 347 6.73 -4.09 10.69
N TRP A 348 7.25 -4.98 11.53
CA TRP A 348 8.45 -4.69 12.32
C TRP A 348 9.70 -5.00 11.50
N VAL A 349 10.62 -4.04 11.41
CA VAL A 349 11.96 -4.24 10.90
C VAL A 349 12.97 -3.99 12.01
N HIS A 350 14.06 -4.75 12.00
CA HIS A 350 15.08 -4.75 13.04
C HIS A 350 16.45 -4.46 12.41
N GLY A 351 17.21 -3.55 13.00
CA GLY A 351 18.54 -3.18 12.50
C GLY A 351 19.19 -2.08 13.35
N ASP A 352 20.52 -2.06 13.37
CA ASP A 352 21.36 -1.08 14.10
C ASP A 352 20.94 -0.77 15.54
N GLY A 353 20.54 -1.80 16.29
CA GLY A 353 20.21 -1.63 17.70
C GLY A 353 18.90 -0.87 17.94
N CYS A 354 17.98 -0.81 16.97
CA CYS A 354 16.60 -0.41 17.19
C CYS A 354 15.61 -1.33 16.45
N SER A 355 14.33 -1.21 16.78
CA SER A 355 13.24 -1.83 16.00
C SER A 355 12.25 -0.78 15.55
N LEU A 356 11.82 -0.85 14.31
CA LEU A 356 10.95 0.13 13.67
C LEU A 356 9.68 -0.55 13.17
N GLN A 357 8.51 -0.02 13.54
CA GLN A 357 7.24 -0.47 12.98
C GLN A 357 6.85 0.43 11.81
N LEU A 358 6.87 -0.14 10.61
CA LEU A 358 6.70 0.57 9.35
C LEU A 358 5.37 0.20 8.69
N ALA A 359 4.76 1.17 8.00
CA ALA A 359 3.54 0.97 7.23
C ALA A 359 3.55 1.83 5.96
N ASP A 360 2.60 1.55 5.06
CA ASP A 360 2.42 2.39 3.89
C ASP A 360 2.03 3.83 4.28
N PRO A 361 2.67 4.85 3.69
CA PRO A 361 2.26 6.22 3.90
C PRO A 361 0.91 6.50 3.22
N PRO A 362 0.04 7.35 3.81
CA PRO A 362 -1.26 7.64 3.22
C PRO A 362 -1.17 8.16 1.78
N GLY A 363 -1.92 7.52 0.87
CA GLY A 363 -2.11 7.96 -0.51
C GLY A 363 -0.89 7.80 -1.43
N ARG A 364 0.18 7.11 -1.03
CA ARG A 364 1.36 6.89 -1.88
C ARG A 364 2.08 5.58 -1.54
N PRO A 365 2.86 5.00 -2.47
CA PRO A 365 3.66 3.80 -2.19
C PRO A 365 4.81 4.09 -1.21
N ALA A 366 5.26 3.06 -0.49
CA ALA A 366 6.42 3.14 0.39
C ALA A 366 7.75 3.30 -0.37
N LEU A 367 7.86 2.70 -1.55
CA LEU A 367 9.00 2.82 -2.46
C LEU A 367 8.54 3.30 -3.84
N GLU A 368 9.24 4.29 -4.38
CA GLU A 368 9.12 4.73 -5.78
C GLU A 368 10.50 4.94 -6.39
N VAL A 369 10.78 4.24 -7.49
CA VAL A 369 11.98 4.40 -8.30
C VAL A 369 11.55 4.80 -9.71
N LEU A 370 12.15 5.86 -10.25
CA LEU A 370 12.02 6.28 -11.63
C LEU A 370 13.42 6.30 -12.26
N ALA A 371 13.56 5.60 -13.38
CA ALA A 371 14.79 5.56 -14.14
C ALA A 371 14.52 5.80 -15.63
N ARG A 372 15.55 6.29 -16.32
CA ARG A 372 15.57 6.45 -17.76
C ARG A 372 16.91 5.96 -18.29
N ASN A 373 16.86 5.10 -19.31
CA ASN A 373 18.06 4.58 -19.97
C ASN A 373 19.05 3.93 -18.99
N GLY A 374 18.53 3.25 -17.96
CA GLY A 374 19.33 2.64 -16.89
C GLY A 374 19.86 3.61 -15.83
N VAL A 375 19.62 4.92 -15.96
CA VAL A 375 20.02 5.93 -14.97
C VAL A 375 18.83 6.26 -14.08
N ILE A 376 19.01 6.19 -12.76
CA ILE A 376 17.98 6.55 -11.78
C ILE A 376 17.81 8.08 -11.80
N GLU A 377 16.64 8.55 -12.20
CA GLU A 377 16.25 9.98 -12.16
C GLU A 377 15.71 10.35 -10.78
N LYS A 378 14.96 9.44 -10.14
CA LYS A 378 14.39 9.62 -8.80
C LYS A 378 14.35 8.28 -8.06
N VAL A 379 14.67 8.30 -6.77
CA VAL A 379 14.43 7.18 -5.85
C VAL A 379 13.95 7.73 -4.52
N GLU A 380 12.84 7.21 -4.00
CA GLU A 380 12.33 7.61 -2.69
C GLU A 380 11.82 6.36 -1.96
N CYS A 381 12.37 6.11 -0.76
CA CYS A 381 11.80 5.13 0.16
C CYS A 381 11.55 5.81 1.51
N ALA A 382 10.28 6.12 1.77
CA ALA A 382 9.86 6.92 2.92
C ALA A 382 8.56 6.39 3.57
N PRO A 383 8.59 5.17 4.14
CA PRO A 383 7.43 4.59 4.80
C PRO A 383 6.99 5.40 6.03
N ALA A 384 5.74 5.20 6.45
CA ALA A 384 5.24 5.72 7.71
C ALA A 384 5.93 4.99 8.86
N LEU A 385 6.44 5.73 9.85
CA LEU A 385 7.03 5.18 11.07
C LEU A 385 6.02 5.33 12.20
N LEU A 386 5.44 4.21 12.63
CA LEU A 386 4.33 4.19 13.59
C LEU A 386 4.84 4.04 15.02
N ARG A 387 5.78 3.11 15.22
CA ARG A 387 6.37 2.80 16.52
C ARG A 387 7.85 2.56 16.39
N VAL A 388 8.55 2.76 17.51
CA VAL A 388 9.98 2.43 17.63
C VAL A 388 10.24 1.79 18.97
N VAL A 389 11.11 0.79 18.98
CA VAL A 389 11.74 0.29 20.20
C VAL A 389 13.17 0.76 20.19
N LEU A 390 13.55 1.46 21.25
CA LEU A 390 14.92 1.93 21.52
C LEU A 390 15.47 1.08 22.68
N PRO A 391 16.12 -0.05 22.40
CA PRO A 391 16.57 -0.99 23.41
C PRO A 391 17.56 -0.34 24.37
N LEU A 392 17.35 -0.59 25.66
CA LEU A 392 18.33 -0.36 26.71
C LEU A 392 18.78 -1.74 27.24
N PRO A 393 20.09 -2.03 27.29
CA PRO A 393 20.57 -3.35 27.70
C PRO A 393 20.00 -3.77 29.06
N ARG A 394 19.49 -5.02 29.14
CA ARG A 394 18.92 -5.63 30.35
C ARG A 394 17.62 -5.00 30.87
N LEU A 395 16.96 -4.16 30.08
CA LEU A 395 15.66 -3.57 30.41
C LEU A 395 14.58 -4.09 29.46
N VAL A 396 13.34 -4.11 29.94
CA VAL A 396 12.15 -4.20 29.09
C VAL A 396 11.79 -2.77 28.70
N VAL A 397 11.66 -2.51 27.40
CA VAL A 397 11.33 -1.19 26.87
C VAL A 397 10.02 -1.28 26.10
N GLU A 398 9.07 -0.41 26.43
CA GLU A 398 7.81 -0.35 25.69
C GLU A 398 8.00 0.31 24.31
N PRO A 399 7.32 -0.17 23.25
CA PRO A 399 7.31 0.52 21.96
C PRO A 399 6.77 1.95 22.07
N GLY A 400 7.60 2.93 21.74
CA GLY A 400 7.22 4.33 21.68
C GLY A 400 6.32 4.62 20.48
N HIS A 401 5.26 5.39 20.68
CA HIS A 401 4.32 5.80 19.63
C HIS A 401 4.72 7.13 19.03
N LEU A 402 4.91 7.18 17.72
CA LEU A 402 5.23 8.43 17.03
C LEU A 402 3.95 9.17 16.59
N PRO A 403 3.99 10.52 16.49
CA PRO A 403 2.88 11.29 15.97
C PRO A 403 2.45 10.82 14.57
N ALA A 404 1.14 10.90 14.30
CA ALA A 404 0.60 10.54 12.98
C ALA A 404 1.28 11.36 11.87
N GLY A 405 1.62 10.68 10.77
CA GLY A 405 2.33 11.29 9.64
C GLY A 405 3.85 11.31 9.75
N THR A 406 4.43 10.83 10.86
CA THR A 406 5.88 10.61 10.98
C THR A 406 6.36 9.61 9.94
N ARG A 407 7.51 9.90 9.32
CA ARG A 407 8.11 9.06 8.27
C ARG A 407 9.58 8.83 8.56
N ILE A 408 10.11 7.71 8.09
CA ILE A 408 11.55 7.46 8.05
C ILE A 408 12.04 7.50 6.60
N LYS A 409 13.03 8.33 6.32
CA LYS A 409 13.69 8.35 5.00
C LYS A 409 14.78 7.27 4.96
N LEU A 410 14.45 6.11 4.40
CA LEU A 410 15.40 5.01 4.20
C LEU A 410 16.33 5.29 3.01
N ILE A 411 15.76 5.81 1.92
CA ILE A 411 16.49 6.25 0.73
C ILE A 411 16.07 7.68 0.42
N PRO A 412 16.99 8.67 0.52
CA PRO A 412 16.67 10.06 0.20
C PRO A 412 16.50 10.26 -1.30
N ASP A 413 15.65 11.21 -1.68
CA ASP A 413 15.46 11.62 -3.07
C ASP A 413 16.73 12.27 -3.60
N THR A 414 17.32 11.67 -4.63
CA THR A 414 18.51 12.18 -5.33
C THR A 414 18.28 13.54 -6.00
N ALA A 415 17.03 13.92 -6.27
CA ALA A 415 16.68 15.15 -6.96
C ALA A 415 16.12 16.26 -6.04
N ALA A 416 15.80 15.97 -4.78
CA ALA A 416 15.21 16.95 -3.87
C ALA A 416 16.26 17.55 -2.93
N THR A 417 16.53 18.84 -3.07
CA THR A 417 17.01 19.66 -1.97
C THR A 417 16.05 19.51 -0.79
N THR A 418 16.61 19.23 0.39
CA THR A 418 15.89 18.97 1.64
C THR A 418 14.69 19.92 1.81
N PRO A 419 13.43 19.43 1.87
CA PRO A 419 12.31 20.31 2.15
C PRO A 419 12.50 20.93 3.53
N ARG A 420 12.60 22.26 3.61
CA ARG A 420 12.39 23.03 4.85
C ARG A 420 10.92 22.90 5.25
N GLY A 421 10.56 21.80 5.90
CA GLY A 421 9.21 21.53 6.39
C GLY A 421 9.26 20.80 7.73
N LYS A 422 8.43 21.26 8.69
CA LYS A 422 8.30 20.76 10.07
C LYS A 422 7.65 19.37 10.17
N THR A 423 8.01 18.42 9.32
CA THR A 423 7.61 17.02 9.57
C THR A 423 8.75 16.37 10.33
N THR A 424 8.48 15.93 11.55
CA THR A 424 9.36 15.08 12.34
C THR A 424 9.74 13.87 11.48
N GLN A 425 10.98 13.84 10.99
CA GLN A 425 11.48 12.81 10.08
C GLN A 425 12.58 12.04 10.79
N ALA A 426 12.40 10.73 10.93
CA ALA A 426 13.53 9.85 11.16
C ALA A 426 14.33 9.74 9.86
N SER A 427 15.64 9.57 9.96
CA SER A 427 16.53 9.51 8.79
C SER A 427 17.67 8.54 9.00
N ILE A 428 18.30 8.15 7.90
CA ILE A 428 19.55 7.41 7.92
C ILE A 428 20.65 8.34 7.44
N GLU A 429 21.60 8.63 8.32
CA GLU A 429 22.79 9.41 8.05
C GLU A 429 23.92 8.47 7.56
N PRO A 430 24.62 8.80 6.45
CA PRO A 430 25.80 8.07 6.04
C PRO A 430 26.91 8.18 7.09
N HIS A 431 27.64 7.09 7.34
CA HIS A 431 28.78 7.09 8.26
C HIS A 431 29.82 6.07 7.80
N ALA A 432 31.09 6.29 8.14
CA ALA A 432 32.25 5.57 7.57
C ALA A 432 32.27 4.06 7.88
N VAL A 433 31.59 3.63 8.94
CA VAL A 433 31.58 2.24 9.43
C VAL A 433 30.23 1.57 9.16
N ALA A 434 29.14 2.15 9.66
CA ALA A 434 27.78 1.70 9.44
C ALA A 434 26.83 2.92 9.55
N PRO A 435 25.74 2.99 8.76
CA PRO A 435 24.79 4.10 8.80
C PRO A 435 24.22 4.37 10.19
N ILE A 436 23.86 5.62 10.46
CA ILE A 436 23.26 6.04 11.73
C ILE A 436 21.79 6.35 11.51
N ILE A 437 20.92 5.61 12.18
CA ILE A 437 19.48 5.89 12.25
C ILE A 437 19.28 6.99 13.30
N VAL A 438 18.68 8.09 12.87
CA VAL A 438 18.31 9.22 13.72
C VAL A 438 16.81 9.17 13.96
N VAL A 439 16.41 9.06 15.23
CA VAL A 439 15.01 8.99 15.64
C VAL A 439 14.69 10.20 16.54
N PRO A 440 13.74 11.06 16.14
CA PRO A 440 13.29 12.14 16.99
C PRO A 440 12.49 11.61 18.18
N LEU A 441 12.84 12.05 19.39
CA LEU A 441 12.23 11.61 20.64
C LEU A 441 11.04 12.49 21.04
N SER A 442 10.03 12.58 20.18
CA SER A 442 8.79 13.32 20.49
C SER A 442 7.77 12.50 21.28
N PHE A 443 8.20 11.43 21.94
CA PHE A 443 7.36 10.49 22.68
C PHE A 443 8.11 10.02 23.94
N PRO A 444 7.39 9.60 25.00
CA PRO A 444 8.03 9.06 26.19
C PRO A 444 8.54 7.63 25.97
N VAL A 445 9.66 7.29 26.62
CA VAL A 445 10.22 5.93 26.66
C VAL A 445 9.97 5.35 28.05
N SER A 446 9.07 4.36 28.12
CA SER A 446 8.85 3.59 29.35
C SER A 446 9.82 2.43 29.43
N ILE A 447 10.39 2.21 30.61
CA ILE A 447 11.30 1.10 30.89
C ILE A 447 10.88 0.38 32.17
N VAL A 448 11.20 -0.92 32.22
CA VAL A 448 11.18 -1.72 33.43
C VAL A 448 12.53 -2.41 33.57
N ARG A 449 13.16 -2.26 34.73
CA ARG A 449 14.33 -3.05 35.12
C ARG A 449 13.85 -4.24 35.95
N PRO A 450 13.86 -5.47 35.40
CA PRO A 450 13.30 -6.62 36.10
C PRO A 450 13.94 -6.96 37.46
N PRO A 451 15.29 -6.85 37.64
CA PRO A 451 15.94 -7.23 38.90
C PRO A 451 15.42 -6.56 40.18
N ASP A 452 14.92 -5.33 40.07
CA ASP A 452 14.46 -4.53 41.21
C ASP A 452 13.12 -3.84 40.96
N LEU A 453 12.41 -4.25 39.89
CA LEU A 453 11.12 -3.70 39.47
C LEU A 453 11.12 -2.18 39.27
N LEU A 454 12.29 -1.57 39.01
CA LEU A 454 12.36 -0.14 38.73
C LEU A 454 11.60 0.16 37.43
N ALA A 455 10.48 0.86 37.56
CA ALA A 455 9.66 1.32 36.46
C ALA A 455 9.80 2.84 36.32
N LEU A 456 10.27 3.30 35.15
CA LEU A 456 10.48 4.71 34.86
C LEU A 456 9.95 5.04 33.48
N ARG A 457 9.46 6.26 33.31
CA ARG A 457 9.12 6.78 31.98
C ARG A 457 9.91 8.06 31.72
N PHE A 458 10.76 8.05 30.71
CA PHE A 458 11.57 9.19 30.30
C PHE A 458 10.85 9.98 29.22
N HIS A 459 10.85 11.31 29.33
CA HIS A 459 10.43 12.21 28.28
C HIS A 459 11.59 13.11 27.91
N PHE A 460 11.86 13.24 26.61
CA PHE A 460 13.03 13.95 26.10
C PHE A 460 12.56 15.17 25.31
N ILE A 461 13.06 16.35 25.67
CA ILE A 461 12.73 17.60 25.01
C ILE A 461 13.96 18.10 24.27
N ASN A 462 13.80 18.39 22.97
CA ASN A 462 14.87 18.83 22.09
C ASN A 462 16.06 17.83 22.00
N LEU A 463 15.77 16.53 22.04
CA LEU A 463 16.76 15.47 21.88
C LEU A 463 16.35 14.50 20.77
N VAL A 464 17.34 13.96 20.08
CA VAL A 464 17.21 12.87 19.11
C VAL A 464 18.04 11.68 19.58
N PHE A 465 17.56 10.48 19.28
CA PHE A 465 18.32 9.25 19.43
C PHE A 465 19.11 8.97 18.15
N LYS A 466 20.36 8.52 18.30
CA LYS A 466 21.22 8.09 17.20
C LYS A 466 21.77 6.68 17.45
N THR A 467 21.72 5.81 16.43
CA THR A 467 22.33 4.47 16.46
C THR A 467 23.86 4.50 16.24
N GLY A 468 24.48 3.32 16.12
CA GLY A 468 25.92 3.11 16.25
C GLY A 468 26.26 2.90 17.72
N PRO A 469 27.13 3.71 18.35
CA PRO A 469 27.04 3.90 19.79
C PRO A 469 25.73 4.63 20.10
N ALA A 470 24.78 3.90 20.66
CA ALA A 470 23.46 4.41 21.03
C ALA A 470 23.62 5.63 21.95
N ARG A 471 23.11 6.79 21.52
CA ARG A 471 23.29 8.06 22.23
C ARG A 471 22.18 9.05 21.94
N LEU A 472 22.09 10.07 22.79
CA LEU A 472 21.21 11.21 22.66
C LEU A 472 22.03 12.46 22.31
N GLU A 473 21.53 13.23 21.36
CA GLU A 473 22.10 14.52 20.94
C GLU A 473 20.99 15.57 20.87
N ARG A 474 21.33 16.86 20.96
CA ARG A 474 20.35 17.94 20.78
C ARG A 474 19.82 17.95 19.35
N ALA A 475 18.51 18.10 19.22
CA ALA A 475 17.87 18.24 17.91
C ALA A 475 18.14 19.62 17.30
N ASP A 476 18.08 20.66 18.13
CA ASP A 476 18.35 22.06 17.78
C ASP A 476 19.36 22.64 18.80
N PRO A 477 20.60 22.95 18.40
CA PRO A 477 21.62 23.46 19.32
C PRO A 477 21.27 24.83 19.92
N GLU A 478 20.39 25.60 19.27
CA GLU A 478 19.97 26.94 19.72
C GLU A 478 18.86 26.90 20.78
N LYS A 479 18.36 25.70 21.12
CA LYS A 479 17.28 25.52 22.10
C LYS A 479 17.75 24.72 23.31
N PRO A 480 17.23 25.02 24.51
CA PRO A 480 17.51 24.18 25.68
C PRO A 480 16.95 22.77 25.47
N ALA A 481 17.63 21.78 26.04
CA ALA A 481 17.19 20.39 26.04
C ALA A 481 16.92 19.92 27.46
N TYR A 482 15.94 19.02 27.61
CA TYR A 482 15.52 18.52 28.92
C TYR A 482 15.32 17.01 28.90
N ILE A 483 15.57 16.40 30.06
CA ILE A 483 15.22 15.03 30.38
C ILE A 483 14.23 15.11 31.56
N VAL A 484 13.03 14.57 31.37
CA VAL A 484 12.01 14.48 32.41
C VAL A 484 11.80 13.01 32.74
N VAL A 485 11.90 12.66 34.02
CA VAL A 485 11.74 11.29 34.52
C VAL A 485 10.45 11.22 35.31
N TYR A 486 9.53 10.36 34.89
CA TYR A 486 8.28 10.09 35.58
C TYR A 486 8.38 8.81 36.40
N PHE A 487 7.85 8.88 37.61
CA PHE A 487 7.70 7.78 38.55
C PHE A 487 6.22 7.40 38.64
N PRO A 488 5.89 6.09 38.68
CA PRO A 488 4.53 5.66 38.91
C PRO A 488 4.03 6.15 40.28
N PRO A 489 2.70 6.19 40.51
CA PRO A 489 2.11 6.47 41.82
C PRO A 489 2.77 5.64 42.93
N GLN A 490 3.32 6.31 43.94
CA GLN A 490 4.01 5.64 45.05
C GLN A 490 3.15 5.50 46.31
N HIS A 491 2.02 6.21 46.40
CA HIS A 491 1.19 6.24 47.60
C HIS A 491 -0.26 5.90 47.25
N ILE A 492 -0.85 5.07 48.11
CA ILE A 492 -2.27 4.74 48.10
C ILE A 492 -2.80 5.10 49.48
N ALA A 493 -3.90 5.85 49.51
CA ALA A 493 -4.68 6.08 50.70
C ALA A 493 -5.98 5.30 50.58
N GLU A 494 -6.31 4.51 51.59
CA GLU A 494 -7.55 3.77 51.68
C GLU A 494 -8.34 4.29 52.89
N GLU A 495 -9.67 4.21 52.80
CA GLU A 495 -10.54 4.45 53.93
C GLU A 495 -10.22 3.44 55.04
N ALA A 496 -9.76 3.97 56.17
CA ALA A 496 -9.53 3.18 57.36
C ALA A 496 -10.87 2.92 58.07
N PHE A 497 -11.03 1.70 58.54
CA PHE A 497 -12.11 1.29 59.43
C PHE A 497 -11.53 1.01 60.82
N TYR A 498 -12.28 1.30 61.86
CA TYR A 498 -11.93 0.91 63.22
C TYR A 498 -12.02 -0.61 63.36
N GLU A 499 -10.95 -1.22 63.85
CA GLU A 499 -10.96 -2.61 64.28
C GLU A 499 -11.78 -2.70 65.59
N GLN A 500 -13.00 -3.26 65.53
CA GLN A 500 -13.91 -3.32 66.67
C GLN A 500 -14.45 -4.73 66.94
N ASP A 501 -14.51 -5.08 68.24
CA ASP A 501 -15.41 -6.12 68.78
C ASP A 501 -16.76 -5.53 69.24
N LYS A 502 -16.87 -4.22 69.50
CA LYS A 502 -18.10 -3.49 69.94
C LYS A 502 -18.10 -2.01 69.52
N PRO A 503 -19.29 -1.38 69.32
CA PRO A 503 -19.43 0.04 68.97
C PRO A 503 -18.79 0.99 70.00
N PHE A 504 -18.14 2.06 69.54
CA PHE A 504 -17.73 3.19 70.39
C PHE A 504 -18.51 4.47 70.04
N GLU A 505 -18.63 5.38 71.00
CA GLU A 505 -19.29 6.66 70.81
C GLU A 505 -18.27 7.71 70.33
N LEU A 506 -18.56 8.34 69.19
CA LEU A 506 -17.88 9.55 68.73
C LEU A 506 -18.87 10.71 68.90
N ASP A 507 -18.51 11.71 69.70
CA ASP A 507 -19.34 12.90 69.97
C ASP A 507 -20.79 12.59 70.43
N GLY A 508 -20.96 11.57 71.28
CA GLY A 508 -22.26 11.23 71.90
C GLY A 508 -23.28 10.58 70.95
N SER A 509 -22.85 10.16 69.76
CA SER A 509 -23.64 9.37 68.81
C SER A 509 -23.00 8.00 68.58
N PRO A 510 -23.77 6.91 68.47
CA PRO A 510 -23.22 5.62 68.04
C PRO A 510 -22.67 5.76 66.62
N ALA A 511 -21.35 5.65 66.48
CA ALA A 511 -20.71 5.65 65.17
C ALA A 511 -20.68 4.20 64.66
N GLU A 512 -21.57 3.85 63.72
CA GLU A 512 -21.47 2.59 62.98
C GLU A 512 -20.35 2.70 61.95
N ASP A 513 -19.22 2.04 62.20
CA ASP A 513 -18.11 1.90 61.24
C ASP A 513 -18.05 0.47 60.70
N ALA A 514 -19.14 0.04 60.06
CA ALA A 514 -19.24 -1.29 59.49
C ALA A 514 -18.32 -1.45 58.28
N LEU A 515 -17.55 -2.55 58.23
CA LEU A 515 -16.71 -2.91 57.10
C LEU A 515 -17.52 -2.90 55.80
N LYS A 516 -17.10 -2.07 54.84
CA LYS A 516 -17.72 -1.98 53.52
C LYS A 516 -17.30 -3.17 52.66
N GLN A 517 -18.17 -3.57 51.72
CA GLN A 517 -17.84 -4.62 50.76
C GLN A 517 -16.71 -4.17 49.82
N PRO A 518 -15.91 -5.10 49.25
CA PRO A 518 -14.94 -4.79 48.21
C PRO A 518 -15.59 -3.98 47.07
N GLY A 519 -14.95 -2.88 46.66
CA GLY A 519 -15.50 -1.94 45.67
C GLY A 519 -16.33 -0.78 46.25
N GLN A 520 -16.63 -0.79 47.55
CA GLN A 520 -17.28 0.32 48.26
C GLN A 520 -16.37 1.05 49.26
N VAL A 521 -15.18 0.49 49.52
CA VAL A 521 -14.11 1.14 50.28
C VAL A 521 -13.56 2.30 49.44
N ARG A 522 -13.54 3.51 50.00
CA ARG A 522 -12.95 4.65 49.29
C ARG A 522 -11.44 4.47 49.25
N ALA A 523 -10.86 4.53 48.05
CA ALA A 523 -9.42 4.52 47.87
C ALA A 523 -9.00 5.64 46.92
N ARG A 524 -7.81 6.20 47.12
CA ARG A 524 -7.17 7.18 46.26
C ARG A 524 -5.72 6.79 46.04
N ALA A 525 -5.30 6.73 44.79
CA ALA A 525 -3.89 6.64 44.45
C ALA A 525 -3.34 8.06 44.19
N ALA A 526 -2.09 8.30 44.56
CA ALA A 526 -1.38 9.51 44.17
C ALA A 526 -1.27 9.61 42.63
N GLY A 527 -1.06 10.83 42.12
CA GLY A 527 -0.67 11.03 40.73
C GLY A 527 0.75 10.53 40.45
N GLU A 528 1.15 10.53 39.19
CA GLU A 528 2.54 10.34 38.81
C GLU A 528 3.39 11.49 39.35
N SER A 529 4.61 11.17 39.80
CA SER A 529 5.60 12.16 40.21
C SER A 529 6.63 12.38 39.09
N ARG A 530 7.19 13.58 38.96
CA ARG A 530 8.21 13.87 37.93
C ARG A 530 9.42 14.62 38.45
N LEU A 531 10.59 14.32 37.88
CA LEU A 531 11.82 15.09 38.01
C LEU A 531 12.22 15.63 36.64
N ALA A 532 12.48 16.93 36.53
CA ALA A 532 12.88 17.57 35.28
C ALA A 532 14.31 18.11 35.38
N PHE A 533 15.13 17.81 34.38
CA PHE A 533 16.52 18.23 34.32
C PHE A 533 16.81 18.93 33.00
N ARG A 534 17.46 20.11 33.06
CA ARG A 534 18.05 20.76 31.90
C ARG A 534 19.42 20.14 31.62
N VAL A 535 19.64 19.78 30.35
CA VAL A 535 20.93 19.27 29.88
C VAL A 535 21.89 20.46 29.66
N PRO A 536 23.05 20.52 30.36
CA PRO A 536 24.01 21.63 30.24
C PRO A 536 24.45 21.85 28.80
N ASP A 537 24.51 23.10 28.32
CA ASP A 537 24.65 23.43 26.90
C ASP A 537 25.95 22.86 26.28
N GLU A 538 27.00 22.67 27.10
CA GLU A 538 28.29 22.10 26.73
C GLU A 538 28.25 20.58 26.51
N THR A 539 27.18 19.91 26.94
CA THR A 539 26.99 18.47 26.73
C THR A 539 26.67 18.21 25.26
N GLY A 540 27.67 17.71 24.52
CA GLY A 540 27.55 17.39 23.09
C GLY A 540 26.75 16.11 22.82
N SER A 541 26.89 15.08 23.67
CA SER A 541 26.11 13.85 23.57
C SER A 541 25.98 13.15 24.93
N ILE A 542 24.93 12.34 25.09
CA ILE A 542 24.70 11.50 26.28
C ILE A 542 24.61 10.05 25.81
N ALA A 543 25.39 9.15 26.39
CA ALA A 543 25.26 7.72 26.07
C ALA A 543 23.85 7.22 26.41
N TYR A 544 23.23 6.45 25.51
CA TYR A 544 21.89 5.91 25.72
C TYR A 544 21.98 4.63 26.57
N SER A 545 22.18 4.83 27.86
CA SER A 545 22.25 3.78 28.87
C SER A 545 21.46 4.21 30.11
N LEU A 546 20.95 3.25 30.88
CA LEU A 546 20.25 3.58 32.12
C LEU A 546 21.15 4.33 33.10
N GLU A 547 22.42 3.94 33.19
CA GLU A 547 23.41 4.57 34.06
C GLU A 547 23.58 6.06 33.72
N SER A 548 23.78 6.38 32.44
CA SER A 548 23.94 7.77 31.99
C SER A 548 22.65 8.58 32.15
N LEU A 549 21.48 7.96 31.97
CA LEU A 549 20.18 8.62 32.16
C LEU A 549 19.85 8.87 33.65
N LEU A 550 20.43 8.09 34.57
CA LEU A 550 20.28 8.24 36.02
C LEU A 550 21.43 9.03 36.69
N ALA A 551 22.45 9.44 35.93
CA ALA A 551 23.56 10.26 36.41
C ALA A 551 23.15 11.74 36.62
N TRP A 552 22.12 11.99 37.43
CA TRP A 552 21.47 13.29 37.58
C TRP A 552 22.38 14.41 38.07
N THR A 553 23.48 14.08 38.76
CA THR A 553 24.52 15.05 39.17
C THR A 553 25.20 15.74 37.98
N SER A 554 25.11 15.16 36.79
CA SER A 554 25.64 15.73 35.55
C SER A 554 24.64 16.66 34.85
N PHE A 555 23.40 16.79 35.37
CA PHE A 555 22.36 17.65 34.82
C PHE A 555 21.96 18.75 35.80
N ARG A 556 21.30 19.80 35.32
CA ARG A 556 20.81 20.89 36.18
C ARG A 556 19.33 20.68 36.50
N PRO A 557 18.93 20.52 37.78
CA PRO A 557 17.52 20.44 38.14
C PRO A 557 16.74 21.66 37.62
N SER A 558 15.58 21.39 37.02
CA SER A 558 14.66 22.42 36.53
C SER A 558 13.43 22.43 37.43
N VAL A 559 13.50 23.20 38.51
CA VAL A 559 12.45 23.28 39.54
C VAL A 559 11.71 24.61 39.48
N THR A 560 10.49 24.64 40.01
CA THR A 560 9.73 25.86 40.21
C THR A 560 10.38 26.75 41.27
N ALA A 561 10.08 28.05 41.27
CA ALA A 561 10.68 29.00 42.19
C ALA A 561 10.43 28.66 43.68
N THR A 562 9.30 28.03 43.99
CA THR A 562 8.93 27.61 45.35
C THR A 562 9.75 26.42 45.86
N ALA A 563 10.34 25.63 44.95
CA ALA A 563 11.19 24.49 45.28
C ALA A 563 12.70 24.85 45.34
N LEU A 564 13.06 26.11 45.11
CA LEU A 564 14.43 26.59 45.33
C LEU A 564 14.69 26.74 46.84
N PRO A 565 15.90 26.41 47.32
CA PRO A 565 16.25 26.65 48.71
C PRO A 565 16.08 28.14 49.04
N PRO A 566 15.62 28.48 50.25
CA PRO A 566 15.50 29.88 50.66
C PRO A 566 16.85 30.57 50.52
N PRO A 567 16.87 31.85 50.09
CA PRO A 567 18.13 32.58 49.92
C PRO A 567 18.92 32.57 51.22
N PRO A 568 20.27 32.45 51.15
CA PRO A 568 21.09 32.43 52.35
C PRO A 568 20.82 33.70 53.16
N ARG A 569 20.41 33.52 54.42
CA ARG A 569 20.16 34.64 55.32
C ARG A 569 21.49 35.37 55.58
N PRO A 570 21.59 36.70 55.38
CA PRO A 570 22.80 37.43 55.73
C PRO A 570 23.09 37.26 57.23
N GLY A 571 24.29 36.78 57.58
CA GLY A 571 24.79 36.79 58.96
C GLY A 571 24.66 35.50 59.78
N ARG A 572 24.28 34.36 59.18
CA ARG A 572 24.46 33.06 59.86
C ARG A 572 25.80 32.45 59.43
N PRO A 573 26.76 32.17 60.33
CA PRO A 573 27.98 31.47 59.96
C PRO A 573 27.63 30.12 59.32
N HIS A 574 28.31 29.79 58.23
CA HIS A 574 28.35 28.42 57.73
C HIS A 574 28.90 27.54 58.85
N PRO A 575 28.30 26.37 59.18
CA PRO A 575 29.02 25.41 60.00
C PRO A 575 30.34 25.07 59.27
N PRO A 576 31.48 25.03 59.96
CA PRO A 576 32.70 24.57 59.33
C PRO A 576 32.51 23.12 58.85
N ASP A 577 32.90 22.87 57.61
CA ASP A 577 33.16 21.52 57.12
C ASP A 577 34.34 20.97 57.93
N ASP A 578 34.06 20.26 59.03
CA ASP A 578 35.07 19.43 59.66
C ASP A 578 34.47 18.15 60.25
N ASP A 579 34.96 17.07 59.68
CA ASP A 579 34.84 15.67 60.09
C ASP A 579 35.52 15.49 61.45
N THR A 580 34.83 15.78 62.56
CA THR A 580 35.21 15.28 63.89
C THR A 580 34.00 15.07 64.80
N THR A 581 33.79 13.80 65.16
CA THR A 581 32.83 13.33 66.16
C THR A 581 33.33 13.65 67.58
N LEU A 582 32.62 14.52 68.30
CA LEU A 582 32.63 14.54 69.77
C LEU A 582 31.21 14.87 70.30
N PRO A 583 30.71 14.16 71.33
CA PRO A 583 29.35 14.31 71.81
C PRO A 583 29.22 15.53 72.73
N VAL A 584 28.30 16.43 72.40
CA VAL A 584 27.85 17.49 73.31
C VAL A 584 26.73 16.93 74.20
N PRO A 585 26.88 16.85 75.53
CA PRO A 585 25.79 16.43 76.41
C PRO A 585 24.78 17.59 76.53
N GLY A 586 23.53 17.35 76.13
CA GLY A 586 22.42 18.29 76.33
C GLY A 586 21.81 18.91 75.07
N ALA A 587 22.02 18.33 73.88
CA ALA A 587 21.27 18.72 72.70
C ALA A 587 19.80 18.31 72.85
N ILE A 588 18.93 19.30 73.06
CA ILE A 588 17.48 19.16 72.93
C ILE A 588 17.24 18.75 71.47
N ASP A 589 16.65 17.58 71.29
CA ASP A 589 16.18 17.06 70.02
C ASP A 589 15.09 17.98 69.46
N LEU A 590 15.51 19.00 68.71
CA LEU A 590 14.62 19.77 67.85
C LEU A 590 14.55 19.08 66.48
N THR A 591 14.17 17.80 66.47
CA THR A 591 13.53 17.26 65.27
C THR A 591 12.20 18.02 65.14
N PRO A 592 12.03 18.90 64.12
CA PRO A 592 10.73 19.52 63.91
C PRO A 592 9.70 18.39 63.73
N PRO A 593 8.49 18.51 64.30
CA PRO A 593 7.45 17.52 64.06
C PRO A 593 7.29 17.34 62.55
N LEU A 594 7.26 16.09 62.10
CA LEU A 594 6.79 15.73 60.76
C LEU A 594 5.34 16.21 60.65
N LEU A 595 5.17 17.42 60.12
CA LEU A 595 3.87 17.98 59.77
C LEU A 595 3.54 17.52 58.34
N GLU A 596 2.26 17.26 58.08
CA GLU A 596 1.80 17.11 56.70
C GLU A 596 2.20 18.36 55.90
N PRO A 597 2.88 18.22 54.75
CA PRO A 597 3.23 19.36 53.92
C PRO A 597 1.93 20.03 53.44
N GLU A 598 1.86 21.35 53.56
CA GLU A 598 0.74 22.09 52.99
C GLU A 598 0.71 21.90 51.47
N ALA A 599 -0.46 22.02 50.84
CA ALA A 599 -0.66 21.76 49.40
C ALA A 599 0.27 22.54 48.44
N HIS A 600 0.98 23.55 48.95
CA HIS A 600 1.93 24.38 48.21
C HIS A 600 3.42 24.04 48.48
N GLN A 601 3.70 23.03 49.31
CA GLN A 601 5.03 22.70 49.84
C GLN A 601 5.60 21.37 49.31
N THR A 602 5.28 21.00 48.08
CA THR A 602 5.88 19.81 47.44
C THR A 602 7.00 20.20 46.50
N ALA A 603 8.22 19.69 46.74
CA ALA A 603 9.36 19.79 45.81
C ALA A 603 9.20 18.86 44.58
N ILE A 604 8.24 17.94 44.67
CA ILE A 604 7.73 17.15 43.55
C ILE A 604 6.44 17.83 43.12
N GLU A 605 6.34 18.22 41.85
CA GLU A 605 5.05 18.65 41.30
C GLU A 605 4.12 17.43 41.28
N ALA A 606 3.26 17.33 42.29
CA ALA A 606 2.05 16.53 42.19
C ALA A 606 1.10 17.25 41.22
N PRO A 607 0.48 16.56 40.25
CA PRO A 607 -0.40 17.16 39.27
C PRO A 607 -1.64 17.82 39.87
#